data_AF-A0A822DPF0-F1
#
_entry.id   AF-A0A822DPF0-F1
#
_cell.length_a   1.000
_cell.length_b   1.000
_cell.length_c   1.000
_cell.angle_alpha   90.00
_cell.angle_beta   90.00
_cell.angle_gamma   90.00
#
_symmetry.space_group_name_H-M   'P 1'
#
loop_
_entity.id
_entity.type
_entity.pdbx_description
1 polymer ?
#
loop_
_entity_poly.entity_id
_entity_poly.type
_entity_poly.pdbx_seq_one_letter_code
_entity_poly.pdbx_strand_id
1 'polypeptide(L)'
;MYISIIDKLYSLFLIYWYILPIIFILLYISRWIRTKNTIRPIRRGVDRSQTYPRQYPCGWYRICDSDEIAKRGQIKHAFILGREMVIFRSDDEHSQIYVLDAFCVHMGANLAFGGRVMP
;
A
#
# COMPACT_ATOMS: atom_id res chain seq x y z
N MET A 1 36.80 62.75 38.01
CA MET A 1 37.30 62.04 36.80
C MET A 1 37.39 60.53 37.01
N TYR A 2 37.95 60.05 38.12
CA TYR A 2 38.13 58.61 38.43
C TYR A 2 36.83 57.78 38.54
N ILE A 3 35.80 58.31 39.21
CA ILE A 3 34.51 57.61 39.42
C ILE A 3 33.81 57.31 38.09
N SER A 4 33.81 58.26 37.14
CA SER A 4 33.24 58.08 35.80
C SER A 4 33.97 57.00 34.96
N ILE A 5 35.24 56.73 35.25
CA ILE A 5 36.01 55.68 34.57
C ILE A 5 35.63 54.31 35.14
N ILE A 6 35.45 54.20 36.45
CA ILE A 6 35.02 52.96 37.12
C ILE A 6 33.61 52.57 36.68
N ASP A 7 32.68 53.52 36.62
CA ASP A 7 31.31 53.24 36.19
C ASP A 7 31.25 52.72 34.73
N LYS A 8 32.12 53.25 33.86
CA LYS A 8 32.26 52.78 32.48
C LYS A 8 32.88 51.39 32.41
N LEU A 9 33.89 51.11 33.23
CA LEU A 9 34.52 49.78 33.30
C LEU A 9 33.56 48.72 33.85
N TYR A 10 32.78 49.06 34.87
CA TYR A 10 31.75 48.17 35.42
C TYR A 10 30.61 47.95 34.44
N SER A 11 30.16 48.98 33.72
CA SER A 11 29.16 48.85 32.66
C SER A 11 29.67 47.95 31.51
N LEU A 12 30.91 48.12 31.07
CA LEU A 12 31.54 47.24 30.07
C LEU A 12 31.64 45.79 30.57
N PHE A 13 31.97 45.61 31.85
CA PHE A 13 32.03 44.30 32.47
C PHE A 13 30.65 43.62 32.53
N LEU A 14 29.60 44.35 32.91
CA LEU A 14 28.22 43.85 32.91
C LEU A 14 27.73 43.52 31.50
N ILE A 15 28.02 44.36 30.51
CA ILE A 15 27.67 44.08 29.11
C ILE A 15 28.37 42.81 28.63
N TYR A 16 29.66 42.66 28.92
CA TYR A 16 30.42 41.47 28.56
C TYR A 16 29.87 40.21 29.23
N TRP A 17 29.57 40.27 30.53
CA TRP A 17 29.14 39.11 31.30
C TRP A 17 27.68 38.71 31.11
N TYR A 18 26.82 39.63 30.70
CA TYR A 18 25.38 39.34 30.57
C TYR A 18 24.90 39.43 29.12
N ILE A 19 25.30 40.45 28.37
CA ILE A 19 24.76 40.66 27.02
C ILE A 19 25.40 39.75 25.98
N LEU A 20 26.73 39.57 26.00
CA LEU A 20 27.41 38.67 25.06
C LEU A 20 27.00 37.20 25.19
N PRO A 21 26.90 36.59 26.39
CA PRO A 21 26.44 35.20 26.48
C PRO A 21 24.97 35.05 26.07
N ILE A 22 24.11 36.02 26.35
CA ILE A 22 22.72 36.00 25.87
C ILE A 22 22.69 36.01 24.34
N ILE A 23 23.46 36.88 23.69
CA ILE A 23 23.57 36.92 22.22
C ILE A 23 24.09 35.57 21.69
N PHE A 24 25.11 34.99 22.33
CA PHE A 24 25.65 33.70 21.90
C PHE A 24 24.63 32.56 22.05
N ILE A 25 23.86 32.56 23.14
CA ILE A 25 22.75 31.60 23.35
C ILE A 25 21.68 31.77 22.28
N LEU A 26 21.28 33.01 21.95
CA LEU A 26 20.31 33.28 20.90
C LEU A 26 20.81 32.86 19.51
N LEU A 27 22.08 33.11 19.20
CA LEU A 27 22.71 32.65 17.96
C LEU A 27 22.80 31.12 17.90
N TYR A 28 23.13 30.47 19.02
CA TYR A 28 23.16 29.02 19.13
C TYR A 28 21.77 28.40 18.92
N ILE A 29 20.75 28.92 19.60
CA ILE A 29 19.35 28.46 19.49
C ILE A 29 18.83 28.69 18.07
N SER A 30 19.05 29.88 17.49
CA SER A 30 18.59 30.17 16.12
C SER A 30 19.24 29.26 15.09
N ARG A 31 20.54 28.93 15.27
CA ARG A 31 21.24 27.96 14.42
C ARG A 31 20.70 26.55 14.60
N TRP A 32 20.42 26.13 15.83
CA TRP A 32 19.84 24.81 16.12
C TRP A 32 18.44 24.63 15.52
N ILE A 33 17.56 25.64 15.66
CA ILE A 33 16.23 25.66 15.04
C ILE A 33 16.36 25.57 13.52
N ARG A 34 17.27 26.35 12.92
CA ARG A 34 17.53 26.30 11.47
C ARG A 34 17.98 24.91 11.03
N THR A 35 18.91 24.27 11.75
CA THR A 35 19.38 22.92 11.40
C THR A 35 18.29 21.86 11.49
N LYS A 36 17.39 21.92 12.48
CA LYS A 36 16.25 21.00 12.56
C LYS A 36 15.29 21.17 11.39
N ASN A 37 15.08 22.41 10.92
CA ASN A 37 14.21 22.69 9.79
C ASN A 37 14.81 22.28 8.43
N THR A 38 16.14 22.13 8.32
CA THR A 38 16.80 21.64 7.10
C THR A 38 16.80 20.12 6.96
N ILE A 39 16.61 19.39 8.07
CA ILE A 39 16.41 17.94 8.02
C ILE A 39 14.98 17.74 7.53
N ARG A 40 14.81 17.68 6.21
CA ARG A 40 13.57 17.17 5.63
C ARG A 40 13.34 15.82 6.29
N PRO A 41 12.18 15.55 6.92
CA PRO A 41 11.89 14.19 7.33
C PRO A 41 12.10 13.36 6.07
N ILE A 42 12.96 12.33 6.15
CA ILE A 42 12.96 11.29 5.14
C ILE A 42 11.49 10.93 5.05
N ARG A 43 10.83 11.27 3.94
CA ARG A 43 9.50 10.73 3.65
C ARG A 43 9.78 9.25 3.66
N ARG A 44 9.51 8.59 4.79
CA ARG A 44 9.42 7.15 4.85
C ARG A 44 8.42 6.87 3.74
N GLY A 45 8.94 6.46 2.59
CA GLY A 45 8.12 6.19 1.43
C GLY A 45 7.00 5.32 1.93
N VAL A 46 5.77 5.61 1.47
CA VAL A 46 4.59 4.80 1.75
C VAL A 46 5.05 3.37 1.84
N ASP A 47 4.85 2.74 3.00
CA ASP A 47 5.36 1.41 3.28
C ASP A 47 5.05 0.57 2.03
N ARG A 48 6.09 0.00 1.40
CA ARG A 48 5.92 -0.67 0.10
C ARG A 48 4.88 -1.78 0.22
N SER A 49 4.72 -2.35 1.42
CA SER A 49 3.64 -3.27 1.79
C SER A 49 2.25 -2.74 1.39
N GLN A 50 2.01 -1.43 1.52
CA GLN A 50 0.74 -0.75 1.24
C GLN A 50 0.57 -0.37 -0.23
N THR A 51 1.63 -0.42 -1.04
CA THR A 51 1.60 -0.08 -2.47
C THR A 51 1.69 -1.32 -3.37
N TYR A 52 1.84 -2.52 -2.81
CA TYR A 52 1.81 -3.73 -3.63
C TYR A 52 0.46 -3.86 -4.33
N PRO A 53 0.45 -4.13 -5.64
CA PRO A 53 -0.78 -4.46 -6.34
C PRO A 53 -1.40 -5.71 -5.73
N ARG A 54 -2.72 -5.87 -5.88
CA ARG A 54 -3.41 -7.10 -5.48
C ARG A 54 -2.74 -8.31 -6.16
N GLN A 55 -2.64 -9.42 -5.43
CA GLN A 55 -2.08 -10.69 -5.91
C GLN A 55 -2.63 -11.14 -7.28
N TYR A 56 -3.92 -10.86 -7.52
CA TYR A 56 -4.59 -11.05 -8.79
C TYR A 56 -5.17 -9.70 -9.25
N PRO A 57 -4.63 -9.10 -10.32
CA PRO A 57 -5.17 -7.86 -10.89
C PRO A 57 -6.65 -7.99 -11.30
N CYS A 58 -7.40 -6.90 -11.23
CA CYS A 58 -8.75 -6.87 -11.80
C CYS A 58 -8.64 -6.76 -13.32
N GLY A 59 -9.19 -7.73 -14.06
CA GLY A 59 -9.14 -7.73 -15.53
C GLY A 59 -9.73 -8.98 -16.14
N TRP A 60 -9.68 -9.05 -17.48
CA TRP A 60 -10.09 -10.22 -18.25
C TRP A 60 -8.94 -11.22 -18.35
N TYR A 61 -9.23 -12.48 -18.05
CA TYR A 61 -8.28 -13.58 -18.14
C TYR A 61 -8.76 -14.59 -19.18
N ARG A 62 -7.88 -14.97 -20.10
CA ARG A 62 -8.13 -16.15 -20.96
C ARG A 62 -7.93 -17.39 -20.10
N ILE A 63 -8.96 -18.23 -20.04
CA ILE A 63 -8.96 -19.43 -19.21
C ILE A 63 -8.82 -20.70 -20.05
N CYS A 64 -9.59 -20.81 -21.12
CA CYS A 64 -9.51 -21.91 -22.09
C CYS A 64 -10.13 -21.50 -23.42
N ASP A 65 -9.92 -22.33 -24.42
CA ASP A 65 -10.53 -22.18 -25.73
C ASP A 65 -11.93 -22.80 -25.73
N SER A 66 -12.86 -22.21 -26.48
CA SER A 66 -14.24 -22.72 -26.58
C SER A 66 -14.30 -24.17 -27.07
N ASP A 67 -13.35 -24.57 -27.91
CA ASP A 67 -13.28 -25.90 -28.52
C ASP A 67 -12.75 -26.97 -27.57
N GLU A 68 -12.10 -26.58 -26.47
CA GLU A 68 -11.73 -27.52 -25.41
C GLU A 68 -12.97 -28.06 -24.67
N ILE A 69 -14.08 -27.31 -24.74
CA ILE A 69 -15.39 -27.68 -24.19
C ILE A 69 -16.38 -27.73 -25.35
N ALA A 70 -16.11 -28.58 -26.34
CA ALA A 70 -16.88 -28.64 -27.58
C ALA A 70 -18.29 -29.23 -27.40
N LYS A 71 -18.48 -30.20 -26.49
CA LYS A 71 -19.74 -30.95 -26.38
C LYS A 71 -20.71 -30.26 -25.42
N ARG A 72 -22.00 -30.34 -25.72
CA ARG A 72 -23.07 -29.95 -24.78
C ARG A 72 -22.99 -30.76 -23.50
N GLY A 73 -23.23 -30.11 -22.36
CA GLY A 73 -23.09 -30.70 -21.04
C GLY A 73 -21.64 -31.06 -20.65
N GLN A 74 -20.64 -30.73 -21.47
CA GLN A 74 -19.25 -31.00 -21.13
C GLN A 74 -18.79 -30.07 -20.01
N ILE A 75 -18.10 -30.66 -19.04
CA ILE A 75 -17.57 -29.98 -17.86
C ILE A 75 -16.04 -30.08 -17.88
N LYS A 76 -15.38 -29.00 -17.46
CA LYS A 76 -13.94 -28.90 -17.28
C LYS A 76 -13.64 -28.24 -15.94
N HIS A 77 -12.79 -28.90 -15.15
CA HIS A 77 -12.20 -28.32 -13.94
C HIS A 77 -11.03 -27.41 -14.30
N ALA A 78 -10.86 -26.29 -13.59
CA ALA A 78 -9.70 -25.41 -13.73
C ALA A 78 -9.35 -24.72 -12.41
N PHE A 79 -8.06 -24.57 -12.13
CA PHE A 79 -7.56 -23.78 -10.99
C PHE A 79 -7.09 -22.40 -11.48
N ILE A 80 -7.83 -21.35 -11.12
CA ILE A 80 -7.70 -20.00 -11.68
C ILE A 80 -7.65 -18.99 -10.55
N LEU A 81 -6.64 -18.12 -10.55
CA LEU A 81 -6.49 -17.03 -9.57
C LEU A 81 -6.65 -17.51 -8.11
N GLY A 82 -6.05 -18.66 -7.79
CA GLY A 82 -6.08 -19.24 -6.45
C GLY A 82 -7.42 -19.90 -6.05
N ARG A 83 -8.32 -20.13 -7.00
CA ARG A 83 -9.64 -20.75 -6.78
C ARG A 83 -9.86 -21.93 -7.72
N GLU A 84 -10.61 -22.92 -7.25
CA GLU A 84 -11.14 -23.95 -8.13
C GLU A 84 -12.41 -23.45 -8.81
N MET A 85 -12.45 -23.58 -10.13
CA MET A 85 -13.55 -23.13 -10.95
C MET A 85 -14.03 -24.30 -11.81
N VAL A 86 -15.33 -24.30 -12.10
CA VAL A 86 -15.94 -25.20 -13.05
C VAL A 86 -16.33 -24.42 -14.29
N ILE A 87 -15.87 -24.89 -15.44
CA ILE A 87 -16.22 -24.36 -16.75
C ILE A 87 -17.07 -25.42 -17.43
N PHE A 88 -18.23 -25.03 -17.94
CA PHE A 88 -19.10 -25.98 -18.61
C PHE A 88 -19.85 -25.35 -19.76
N ARG A 89 -20.24 -26.19 -20.71
CA ARG A 89 -21.16 -25.81 -21.77
C ARG A 89 -22.56 -26.28 -21.41
N SER A 90 -23.51 -25.36 -21.45
CA SER A 90 -24.91 -25.66 -21.22
C SER A 90 -25.41 -26.74 -22.17
N ASP A 91 -26.33 -27.56 -21.69
CA ASP A 91 -27.05 -28.55 -22.50
C ASP A 91 -28.32 -27.95 -23.14
N ASP A 92 -28.54 -26.64 -22.98
CA ASP A 92 -29.62 -25.91 -23.65
C ASP A 92 -29.39 -25.74 -25.18
N GLU A 93 -30.43 -25.28 -25.87
CA GLU A 93 -30.38 -25.04 -27.32
C GLU A 93 -29.32 -24.01 -27.71
N HIS A 94 -29.05 -23.03 -26.84
CA HIS A 94 -28.10 -21.95 -27.08
C HIS A 94 -26.64 -22.37 -26.85
N SER A 95 -26.42 -23.48 -26.14
CA SER A 95 -25.13 -24.13 -25.96
C SER A 95 -24.02 -23.20 -25.44
N GLN A 96 -24.38 -22.28 -24.53
CA GLN A 96 -23.49 -21.24 -24.01
C GLN A 96 -22.45 -21.80 -23.02
N ILE A 97 -21.29 -21.14 -22.91
CA ILE A 97 -20.25 -21.48 -21.94
C ILE A 97 -20.41 -20.63 -20.69
N TYR A 98 -20.34 -21.28 -19.53
CA TYR A 98 -20.38 -20.62 -18.23
C TYR A 98 -19.17 -21.02 -17.39
N VAL A 99 -18.81 -20.13 -16.46
CA VAL A 99 -17.75 -20.33 -15.48
C VAL A 99 -18.34 -20.02 -14.10
N LEU A 100 -18.22 -20.97 -13.17
CA LEU A 100 -18.68 -20.83 -11.79
C LEU A 100 -17.58 -21.27 -10.82
N ASP A 101 -17.76 -20.95 -9.54
CA ASP A 101 -16.97 -21.59 -8.48
C ASP A 101 -17.21 -23.10 -8.52
N ALA A 102 -16.14 -23.90 -8.37
CA ALA A 102 -16.26 -25.34 -8.39
C ALA A 102 -17.06 -25.87 -7.20
N PHE A 103 -17.09 -25.16 -6.07
CA PHE A 103 -17.73 -25.66 -4.86
C PHE A 103 -19.17 -25.15 -4.70
N CYS A 104 -20.12 -26.09 -4.56
CA CYS A 104 -21.52 -25.77 -4.31
C CYS A 104 -21.73 -25.16 -2.91
N VAL A 105 -22.49 -24.07 -2.83
CA VAL A 105 -22.79 -23.33 -1.59
C VAL A 105 -23.60 -24.11 -0.55
N HIS A 106 -24.18 -25.26 -0.91
CA HIS A 106 -24.94 -26.09 0.02
C HIS A 106 -24.02 -26.89 0.96
N MET A 107 -23.21 -27.79 0.39
CA MET A 107 -22.35 -28.72 1.15
C MET A 107 -20.92 -28.81 0.62
N GLY A 108 -20.51 -27.90 -0.27
CA GLY A 108 -19.14 -27.91 -0.82
C GLY A 108 -18.86 -29.06 -1.76
N ALA A 109 -19.89 -29.62 -2.41
CA ALA A 109 -19.68 -30.59 -3.49
C ALA A 109 -18.91 -29.92 -4.63
N ASN A 110 -17.83 -30.56 -5.10
CA ASN A 110 -17.09 -30.08 -6.25
C ASN A 110 -17.84 -30.41 -7.55
N LEU A 111 -18.48 -29.40 -8.14
CA LEU A 111 -19.32 -29.49 -9.33
C LEU A 111 -18.54 -29.95 -10.57
N ALA A 112 -17.21 -29.81 -10.57
CA ALA A 112 -16.39 -30.28 -11.68
C ALA A 112 -16.23 -31.81 -11.71
N PHE A 113 -16.48 -32.49 -10.58
CA PHE A 113 -16.37 -33.94 -10.45
C PHE A 113 -17.75 -34.55 -10.15
N GLY A 114 -18.38 -35.11 -11.17
CA GLY A 114 -19.68 -35.79 -11.05
C GLY A 114 -20.90 -34.87 -11.09
N GLY A 115 -20.72 -33.56 -11.31
CA GLY A 115 -21.80 -32.64 -11.64
C GLY A 115 -22.46 -33.04 -12.98
N ARG A 116 -23.78 -32.87 -13.06
CA ARG A 116 -24.52 -32.89 -14.34
C ARG A 116 -25.09 -31.50 -14.57
N VAL A 117 -24.78 -30.93 -15.72
CA VAL A 117 -25.41 -29.70 -16.20
C VAL A 117 -26.79 -30.09 -16.70
N MET A 118 -27.82 -29.56 -16.06
CA MET A 118 -29.20 -29.72 -16.53
C MET A 118 -29.61 -28.45 -17.31
N PRO A 119 -30.50 -28.60 -18.31
CA PRO A 119 -31.06 -27.48 -19.06
C PRO A 119 -31.97 -26.58 -18.21
#